data_AF-A0A926PBY4-F1
#
_entry.id   AF-A0A926PBY4-F1
#
_cell.length_a   1.000
_cell.length_b   1.000
_cell.length_c   1.000
_cell.angle_alpha   90.00
_cell.angle_beta   90.00
_cell.angle_gamma   90.00
#
_symmetry.space_group_name_H-M   'P 1'
#
loop_
_entity.id
_entity.type
_entity.pdbx_description
1 polymer ?
#
loop_
_entity_poly.entity_id
_entity_poly.type
_entity_poly.pdbx_seq_one_letter_code
_entity_poly.pdbx_strand_id
1 'polypeptide(L)'
;MNDYFNTFQTIEQSVEQLLTGEQNSPEIEQSAISLRESVQPCIEELKQSAARLKQLVLVHSDELYHAENVWLSKPRIAEAAKEEIWEKLGEISGRSFKIRLLRNQHKSQAVEQANQSWTQRVANLRKRWFIDNQNGKNKDVVAWDKDKFIQDIRTQLDFQSEDISVIVKETMKVFYQELEVIDLDNIQDCVNLLDQSNKSVLNAQLNQIVNEVEVKFSNPIDYVAFKNQNLTNAVKPALDSLISQGFLIPDIKGLLKQGILPINWQQFTKFSTQVILIIENIITSIVDERVELATHALEQAIAFYNYFLERQDRYQQETPEQREAEKAWIDQQRRELERVQQGIEAILNTN
;
A
#
# COMPACT_ATOMS: atom_id res chain seq x y z
N MET A 1 -4.04 -38.44 31.71
CA MET A 1 -2.61 -38.05 31.76
C MET A 1 -2.16 -37.87 33.20
N ASN A 2 -2.85 -37.01 33.97
CA ASN A 2 -2.56 -36.78 35.39
C ASN A 2 -2.58 -38.06 36.24
N ASP A 3 -3.57 -38.94 36.05
CA ASP A 3 -3.64 -40.20 36.82
C ASP A 3 -2.44 -41.12 36.57
N TYR A 4 -1.99 -41.21 35.31
CA TYR A 4 -0.80 -41.97 34.95
C TYR A 4 0.48 -41.32 35.51
N PHE A 5 0.58 -39.99 35.42
CA PHE A 5 1.69 -39.23 35.99
C PHE A 5 1.80 -39.44 37.50
N ASN A 6 0.69 -39.29 38.23
CA ASN A 6 0.61 -39.54 39.68
C ASN A 6 0.97 -40.98 40.04
N THR A 7 0.57 -41.96 39.22
CA THR A 7 0.91 -43.37 39.42
C THR A 7 2.42 -43.58 39.30
N PHE A 8 3.06 -43.03 38.27
CA PHE A 8 4.52 -43.14 38.11
C PHE A 8 5.28 -42.43 39.23
N GLN A 9 4.82 -41.25 39.67
CA GLN A 9 5.41 -40.57 40.83
C GLN A 9 5.26 -41.38 42.12
N THR A 10 4.12 -42.04 42.32
CA THR A 10 3.92 -42.91 43.49
C THR A 10 4.89 -44.10 43.47
N ILE A 11 5.15 -44.67 42.28
CA ILE A 11 6.15 -45.73 42.11
C ILE A 11 7.55 -45.21 42.42
N GLU A 12 7.93 -44.03 41.92
CA GLU A 12 9.23 -43.40 42.17
C GLU A 12 9.44 -43.13 43.67
N GLN A 13 8.45 -42.54 44.35
CA GLN A 13 8.48 -42.29 45.80
C GLN A 13 8.58 -43.59 46.61
N SER A 14 7.85 -44.63 46.22
CA SER A 14 7.92 -45.94 46.87
C SER A 14 9.31 -46.57 46.73
N VAL A 15 9.93 -46.43 45.55
CA VAL A 15 11.32 -46.85 45.33
C VAL A 15 12.29 -46.05 46.21
N GLU A 16 12.13 -44.74 46.31
CA GLU A 16 13.00 -43.89 47.14
C GLU A 16 12.89 -44.22 48.64
N GLN A 17 11.67 -44.48 49.14
CA GLN A 17 11.44 -44.95 50.51
C GLN A 17 12.09 -46.30 50.76
N LEU A 18 12.06 -47.22 49.78
CA LEU A 18 12.74 -48.50 49.90
C LEU A 18 14.26 -48.30 49.96
N LEU A 19 14.84 -47.49 49.08
CA LEU A 19 16.28 -47.27 49.01
C LEU A 19 16.87 -46.50 50.22
N THR A 20 16.03 -45.87 51.05
CA THR A 20 16.45 -45.16 52.28
C THR A 20 16.33 -46.00 53.56
N GLY A 21 15.76 -47.21 53.49
CA GLY A 21 15.59 -48.11 54.64
C GLY A 21 16.80 -49.01 54.91
N GLU A 22 17.28 -49.05 56.16
CA GLU A 22 18.52 -49.75 56.58
C GLU A 22 18.44 -51.30 56.62
N GLN A 23 17.37 -51.94 56.12
CA GLN A 23 17.15 -53.40 56.26
C GLN A 23 16.88 -54.17 54.95
N ASN A 24 17.15 -53.59 53.78
CA ASN A 24 16.86 -54.24 52.50
C ASN A 24 18.01 -55.13 52.00
N SER A 25 17.69 -56.16 51.21
CA SER A 25 18.72 -57.01 50.58
C SER A 25 19.27 -56.33 49.32
N PRO A 26 20.53 -56.60 48.95
CA PRO A 26 21.16 -56.01 47.75
C PRO A 26 20.39 -56.28 46.45
N GLU A 27 19.72 -57.43 46.33
CA GLU A 27 18.95 -57.80 45.15
C GLU A 27 17.67 -56.95 45.01
N ILE A 28 17.02 -56.63 46.13
CA ILE A 28 15.83 -55.77 46.15
C ILE A 28 16.22 -54.33 45.86
N GLU A 29 17.34 -53.85 46.40
CA GLU A 29 17.89 -52.52 46.07
C GLU A 29 18.19 -52.40 44.57
N GLN A 30 18.86 -53.41 43.98
CA GLN A 30 19.15 -53.42 42.56
C GLN A 30 17.88 -53.44 41.69
N SER A 31 16.86 -54.19 42.10
CA SER A 31 15.56 -54.23 41.42
C SER A 31 14.84 -52.89 41.48
N ALA A 32 14.89 -52.22 42.64
CA ALA A 32 14.29 -50.90 42.84
C ALA A 32 15.00 -49.83 42.00
N ILE A 33 16.34 -49.85 41.92
CA ILE A 33 17.11 -48.97 41.03
C ILE A 33 16.70 -49.19 39.57
N SER A 34 16.64 -50.44 39.10
CA SER A 34 16.25 -50.76 37.73
C SER A 34 14.81 -50.33 37.41
N LEU A 35 13.89 -50.46 38.38
CA LEU A 35 12.52 -49.98 38.26
C LEU A 35 12.48 -48.44 38.12
N ARG A 36 13.24 -47.71 38.96
CA ARG A 36 13.35 -46.24 38.85
C ARG A 36 13.90 -45.83 37.49
N GLU A 37 14.97 -46.46 37.02
CA GLU A 37 15.56 -46.20 35.70
C GLU A 37 14.58 -46.46 34.56
N SER A 38 13.64 -47.39 34.73
CA SER A 38 12.60 -47.68 33.75
C SER A 38 11.40 -46.72 33.82
N VAL A 39 11.09 -46.18 35.01
CA VAL A 39 9.96 -45.26 35.25
C VAL A 39 10.32 -43.81 34.94
N GLN A 40 11.56 -43.38 35.17
CA GLN A 40 12.00 -42.00 34.93
C GLN A 40 11.70 -41.52 33.50
N PRO A 41 12.02 -42.28 32.43
CA PRO A 41 11.74 -41.85 31.06
C PRO A 41 10.23 -41.68 30.80
N CYS A 42 9.36 -42.45 31.47
CA CYS A 42 7.91 -42.29 31.37
C CYS A 42 7.44 -40.96 31.96
N ILE A 43 7.99 -40.56 33.12
CA ILE A 43 7.69 -39.27 33.77
C ILE A 43 8.14 -38.12 32.88
N GLU A 44 9.36 -38.20 32.33
CA GLU A 44 9.89 -37.18 31.42
C GLU A 44 9.06 -37.05 30.14
N GLU A 45 8.65 -38.15 29.52
CA GLU A 45 7.80 -38.12 28.32
C GLU A 45 6.43 -37.46 28.62
N LEU A 46 5.86 -37.72 29.81
CA LEU A 46 4.62 -37.07 30.24
C LEU A 46 4.82 -35.56 30.48
N LYS A 47 5.92 -35.15 31.10
CA LYS A 47 6.28 -33.72 31.27
C LYS A 47 6.46 -33.03 29.91
N GLN A 48 7.18 -33.66 28.97
CA GLN A 48 7.38 -33.13 27.61
C GLN A 48 6.06 -33.04 26.84
N SER A 49 5.22 -34.06 26.93
CA SER A 49 3.89 -34.07 26.31
C SER A 49 2.99 -32.98 26.88
N ALA A 50 3.01 -32.77 28.20
CA ALA A 50 2.28 -31.68 28.85
C ALA A 50 2.79 -30.31 28.38
N ALA A 51 4.11 -30.13 28.22
CA ALA A 51 4.69 -28.89 27.69
C ALA A 51 4.26 -28.61 26.24
N ARG A 52 4.24 -29.64 25.37
CA ARG A 52 3.73 -29.52 24.00
C ARG A 52 2.24 -29.16 23.99
N LEU A 53 1.44 -29.84 24.81
CA LEU A 53 0.01 -29.57 24.93
C LEU A 53 -0.25 -28.14 25.42
N LYS A 54 0.56 -27.62 26.36
CA LYS A 54 0.48 -26.23 26.83
C LYS A 54 0.54 -25.23 25.68
N GLN A 55 1.48 -25.43 24.74
CA GLN A 55 1.63 -24.55 23.57
C GLN A 55 0.41 -24.59 22.65
N LEU A 56 -0.18 -25.76 22.45
CA LEU A 56 -1.40 -25.90 21.62
C LEU A 56 -2.62 -25.26 22.29
N VAL A 57 -2.76 -25.42 23.62
CA VAL A 57 -3.86 -24.79 24.37
C VAL A 57 -3.79 -23.27 24.29
N LEU A 58 -2.60 -22.67 24.27
CA LEU A 58 -2.45 -21.21 24.09
C LEU A 58 -3.06 -20.74 22.76
N VAL A 59 -2.84 -21.47 21.65
CA VAL A 59 -3.42 -21.13 20.34
C VAL A 59 -4.95 -21.16 20.38
N HIS A 60 -5.54 -22.18 21.01
CA HIS A 60 -7.01 -22.26 21.14
C HIS A 60 -7.60 -21.21 22.08
N SER A 61 -6.85 -20.80 23.10
CA SER A 61 -7.24 -19.68 23.96
C SER A 61 -7.32 -18.36 23.18
N ASP A 62 -6.41 -18.15 22.23
CA ASP A 62 -6.45 -16.97 21.34
C ASP A 62 -7.67 -16.99 20.42
N GLU A 63 -8.09 -18.15 19.92
CA GLU A 63 -9.31 -18.29 19.11
C GLU A 63 -10.57 -17.96 19.93
N LEU A 64 -10.65 -18.39 21.20
CA LEU A 64 -11.75 -18.02 22.09
C LEU A 64 -11.75 -16.53 22.45
N TYR A 65 -10.56 -15.94 22.63
CA TYR A 65 -10.45 -14.50 22.80
C TYR A 65 -10.96 -13.76 21.56
N HIS A 66 -10.62 -14.23 20.36
CA HIS A 66 -11.14 -13.66 19.12
C HIS A 66 -12.68 -13.78 19.02
N ALA A 67 -13.24 -14.95 19.33
CA ALA A 67 -14.68 -15.16 19.34
C ALA A 67 -15.40 -14.22 20.33
N GLU A 68 -14.84 -14.02 21.53
CA GLU A 68 -15.38 -13.05 22.50
C GLU A 68 -15.31 -11.62 21.99
N ASN A 69 -14.20 -11.23 21.35
CA ASN A 69 -14.07 -9.89 20.75
C ASN A 69 -15.12 -9.64 19.66
N VAL A 70 -15.41 -10.65 18.83
CA VAL A 70 -16.48 -10.59 17.83
C VAL A 70 -17.83 -10.46 18.52
N TRP A 71 -18.11 -11.27 19.55
CA TRP A 71 -19.37 -11.18 20.29
C TRP A 71 -19.57 -9.78 20.92
N LEU A 72 -18.52 -9.20 21.50
CA LEU A 72 -18.53 -7.85 22.08
C LEU A 72 -18.67 -6.72 21.03
N SER A 73 -18.34 -6.96 19.76
CA SER A 73 -18.52 -5.96 18.70
C SER A 73 -19.95 -5.93 18.16
N LYS A 74 -20.68 -7.05 18.20
CA LYS A 74 -22.05 -7.14 17.69
C LYS A 74 -22.99 -6.03 18.17
N PRO A 75 -23.17 -5.78 19.49
CA PRO A 75 -24.09 -4.72 19.94
C PRO A 75 -23.63 -3.32 19.49
N ARG A 76 -22.32 -3.06 19.54
CA ARG A 76 -21.74 -1.79 19.10
C ARG A 76 -22.02 -1.49 17.62
N ILE A 77 -21.93 -2.51 16.77
CA ILE A 77 -22.23 -2.40 15.33
C ILE A 77 -23.75 -2.28 15.10
N ALA A 78 -24.56 -3.07 15.82
CA ALA A 78 -26.02 -3.04 15.69
C ALA A 78 -26.62 -1.68 16.08
N GLU A 79 -26.02 -0.99 17.07
CA GLU A 79 -26.46 0.31 17.60
C GLU A 79 -25.89 1.52 16.84
N ALA A 80 -24.96 1.31 15.91
CA ALA A 80 -24.39 2.41 15.12
C ALA A 80 -25.46 3.15 14.31
N ALA A 81 -25.34 4.47 14.17
CA ALA A 81 -26.30 5.31 13.47
C ALA A 81 -26.34 4.97 11.96
N LYS A 82 -27.34 4.19 11.54
CA LYS A 82 -27.46 3.68 10.17
C LYS A 82 -27.64 4.82 9.15
N GLU A 83 -28.37 5.85 9.51
CA GLU A 83 -28.62 7.03 8.68
C GLU A 83 -27.32 7.78 8.37
N GLU A 84 -26.45 7.95 9.37
CA GLU A 84 -25.14 8.60 9.20
C GLU A 84 -24.26 7.79 8.24
N ILE A 85 -24.24 6.46 8.39
CA ILE A 85 -23.49 5.58 7.49
C ILE A 85 -23.99 5.69 6.04
N TRP A 86 -25.31 5.73 5.83
CA TRP A 86 -25.89 5.92 4.49
C TRP A 86 -25.56 7.27 3.88
N GLU A 87 -25.59 8.34 4.69
CA GLU A 87 -25.20 9.68 4.24
C GLU A 87 -23.75 9.68 3.77
N LYS A 88 -22.83 9.11 4.55
CA LYS A 88 -21.41 9.00 4.17
C LYS A 88 -21.19 8.15 2.94
N LEU A 89 -21.89 7.02 2.82
CA LEU A 89 -21.85 6.19 1.62
C LEU A 89 -22.32 6.97 0.38
N GLY A 90 -23.38 7.77 0.53
CA GLY A 90 -23.89 8.66 -0.52
C GLY A 90 -22.89 9.75 -0.93
N GLU A 91 -22.27 10.42 0.06
CA GLU A 91 -21.24 11.44 -0.16
C GLU A 91 -20.04 10.87 -0.93
N ILE A 92 -19.48 9.75 -0.46
CA ILE A 92 -18.31 9.09 -1.07
C ILE A 92 -18.64 8.60 -2.48
N SER A 93 -19.81 8.02 -2.68
CA SER A 93 -20.27 7.58 -4.02
C SER A 93 -20.39 8.74 -4.99
N GLY A 94 -20.97 9.86 -4.53
CA GLY A 94 -21.08 11.09 -5.32
C GLY A 94 -19.71 11.67 -5.69
N ARG A 95 -18.74 11.65 -4.77
CA ARG A 95 -17.37 12.11 -5.02
C ARG A 95 -16.63 11.20 -5.99
N SER A 96 -16.80 9.88 -5.89
CA SER A 96 -16.21 8.93 -6.83
C SER A 96 -16.66 9.22 -8.27
N PHE A 97 -17.96 9.45 -8.44
CA PHE A 97 -18.51 9.87 -9.74
C PHE A 97 -17.94 11.23 -10.19
N LYS A 98 -17.89 12.21 -9.29
CA LYS A 98 -17.41 13.56 -9.60
C LYS A 98 -15.94 13.58 -10.01
N ILE A 99 -15.05 12.87 -9.31
CA ILE A 99 -13.63 12.75 -9.69
C ILE A 99 -13.48 12.15 -11.10
N ARG A 100 -14.25 11.10 -11.42
CA ARG A 100 -14.26 10.49 -12.76
C ARG A 100 -14.73 11.48 -13.83
N LEU A 101 -15.74 12.31 -13.54
CA LEU A 101 -16.20 13.36 -14.44
C LEU A 101 -15.14 14.45 -14.66
N LEU A 102 -14.51 14.91 -13.58
CA LEU A 102 -13.49 15.95 -13.58
C LEU A 102 -12.20 15.52 -14.31
N ARG A 103 -11.91 14.21 -14.36
CA ARG A 103 -10.72 13.64 -15.03
C ARG A 103 -10.52 14.22 -16.43
N ASN A 104 -11.53 14.12 -17.30
CA ASN A 104 -11.36 14.52 -18.69
C ASN A 104 -11.24 16.03 -18.84
N GLN A 105 -12.05 16.80 -18.10
CA GLN A 105 -12.02 18.25 -18.15
C GLN A 105 -10.65 18.79 -17.74
N HIS A 106 -10.17 18.41 -16.54
CA HIS A 106 -8.93 18.96 -16.01
C HIS A 106 -7.69 18.40 -16.72
N LYS A 107 -7.74 17.15 -17.21
CA LYS A 107 -6.71 16.61 -18.11
C LYS A 107 -6.58 17.44 -19.38
N SER A 108 -7.68 17.67 -20.10
CA SER A 108 -7.66 18.46 -21.34
C SER A 108 -7.20 19.90 -21.09
N GLN A 109 -7.66 20.53 -20.01
CA GLN A 109 -7.21 21.88 -19.63
C GLN A 109 -5.71 21.94 -19.33
N ALA A 110 -5.18 20.98 -18.58
CA ALA A 110 -3.75 20.92 -18.27
C ALA A 110 -2.89 20.74 -19.52
N VAL A 111 -3.29 19.83 -20.42
CA VAL A 111 -2.62 19.61 -21.71
C VAL A 111 -2.67 20.87 -22.57
N GLU A 112 -3.83 21.53 -22.66
CA GLU A 112 -3.99 22.75 -23.44
C GLU A 112 -3.07 23.86 -22.92
N GLN A 113 -3.06 24.11 -21.60
CA GLN A 113 -2.20 25.12 -20.98
C GLN A 113 -0.71 24.86 -21.24
N ALA A 114 -0.27 23.60 -21.09
CA ALA A 114 1.12 23.24 -21.32
C ALA A 114 1.52 23.40 -22.80
N ASN A 115 0.64 23.00 -23.72
CA ASN A 115 0.83 23.16 -25.16
C ASN A 115 0.85 24.62 -25.60
N GLN A 116 0.00 25.47 -25.00
CA GLN A 116 0.02 26.92 -25.23
C GLN A 116 1.34 27.54 -24.79
N SER A 117 1.86 27.17 -23.60
CA SER A 117 3.20 27.63 -23.15
C SER A 117 4.29 27.22 -24.14
N TRP A 118 4.33 25.94 -24.54
CA TRP A 118 5.34 25.47 -25.49
C TRP A 118 5.24 26.18 -26.85
N THR A 119 4.02 26.40 -27.34
CA THR A 119 3.78 27.11 -28.61
C THR A 119 4.32 28.56 -28.56
N GLN A 120 4.17 29.25 -27.43
CA GLN A 120 4.75 30.58 -27.24
C GLN A 120 6.28 30.54 -27.26
N ARG A 121 6.90 29.53 -26.61
CA ARG A 121 8.36 29.33 -26.63
C ARG A 121 8.88 29.05 -28.04
N VAL A 122 8.17 28.21 -28.79
CA VAL A 122 8.46 27.91 -30.20
C VAL A 122 8.38 29.16 -31.07
N ALA A 123 7.39 30.03 -30.85
CA ALA A 123 7.30 31.31 -31.56
C ALA A 123 8.49 32.24 -31.26
N ASN A 124 8.97 32.25 -30.01
CA ASN A 124 10.16 33.02 -29.62
C ASN A 124 11.44 32.45 -30.25
N LEU A 125 11.61 31.13 -30.25
CA LEU A 125 12.71 30.45 -30.93
C LEU A 125 12.68 30.71 -32.43
N ARG A 126 11.50 30.70 -33.06
CA ARG A 126 11.32 31.07 -34.47
C ARG A 126 11.85 32.46 -34.77
N LYS A 127 11.41 33.46 -34.00
CA LYS A 127 11.83 34.86 -34.19
C LYS A 127 13.34 35.02 -34.05
N ARG A 128 13.96 34.32 -33.10
CA ARG A 128 15.40 34.43 -32.81
C ARG A 128 16.28 33.73 -33.86
N TRP A 129 15.89 32.51 -34.24
CA TRP A 129 16.76 31.59 -34.96
C TRP A 129 16.39 31.40 -36.43
N PHE A 130 15.12 31.61 -36.80
CA PHE A 130 14.61 31.31 -38.13
C PHE A 130 14.10 32.53 -38.90
N ILE A 131 14.19 33.73 -38.31
CA ILE A 131 13.87 35.00 -38.96
C ILE A 131 15.11 35.91 -38.91
N ASP A 132 15.41 36.55 -40.03
CA ASP A 132 16.44 37.58 -40.13
C ASP A 132 15.91 38.91 -39.56
N ASN A 133 16.57 39.44 -38.54
CA ASN A 133 16.18 40.66 -37.85
C ASN A 133 16.28 41.92 -38.73
N GLN A 134 17.03 41.88 -39.85
CA GLN A 134 17.24 43.04 -40.72
C GLN A 134 16.18 43.16 -41.82
N ASN A 135 15.68 42.04 -42.33
CA ASN A 135 14.79 42.02 -43.51
C ASN A 135 13.52 41.17 -43.32
N GLY A 136 13.35 40.52 -42.16
CA GLY A 136 12.18 39.71 -41.83
C GLY A 136 12.07 38.40 -42.63
N LYS A 137 13.06 38.04 -43.44
CA LYS A 137 13.03 36.81 -44.24
C LYS A 137 13.36 35.60 -43.39
N ASN A 138 12.86 34.44 -43.84
CA ASN A 138 13.23 33.17 -43.22
C ASN A 138 14.73 32.91 -43.42
N LYS A 139 15.38 32.41 -42.38
CA LYS A 139 16.75 31.91 -42.39
C LYS A 139 16.79 30.53 -41.76
N ASP A 140 17.82 29.76 -42.08
CA ASP A 140 18.10 28.48 -41.43
C ASP A 140 19.20 28.65 -40.37
N VAL A 141 19.24 27.75 -39.39
CA VAL A 141 20.28 27.76 -38.35
C VAL A 141 21.55 27.14 -38.93
N VAL A 142 22.55 27.98 -39.13
CA VAL A 142 23.86 27.60 -39.70
C VAL A 142 24.76 26.89 -38.67
N ALA A 143 25.77 26.18 -39.17
CA ALA A 143 26.65 25.33 -38.37
C ALA A 143 27.31 26.03 -37.17
N TRP A 144 27.74 27.29 -37.33
CA TRP A 144 28.43 28.08 -36.30
C TRP A 144 27.52 28.54 -35.16
N ASP A 145 26.21 28.54 -35.38
CA ASP A 145 25.19 28.94 -34.40
C ASP A 145 24.52 27.73 -33.72
N LYS A 146 24.82 26.51 -34.17
CA LYS A 146 24.21 25.26 -33.72
C LYS A 146 24.25 25.09 -32.21
N ASP A 147 25.43 25.23 -31.60
CA ASP A 147 25.56 24.95 -30.16
C ASP A 147 24.76 25.93 -29.32
N LYS A 148 24.71 27.21 -29.72
CA LYS A 148 23.88 28.22 -29.07
C LYS A 148 22.39 27.94 -29.25
N PHE A 149 21.98 27.49 -30.44
CA PHE A 149 20.59 27.10 -30.71
C PHE A 149 20.16 25.89 -29.88
N ILE A 150 21.00 24.85 -29.81
CA ILE A 150 20.72 23.67 -28.98
C ILE A 150 20.69 24.03 -27.49
N GLN A 151 21.57 24.91 -27.03
CA GLN A 151 21.55 25.41 -25.66
C GLN A 151 20.24 26.16 -25.37
N ASP A 152 19.81 27.05 -26.27
CA ASP A 152 18.53 27.75 -26.16
C ASP A 152 17.34 26.78 -26.09
N ILE A 153 17.32 25.74 -26.93
CA ILE A 153 16.27 24.70 -26.87
C ILE A 153 16.25 24.05 -25.50
N ARG A 154 17.41 23.61 -24.99
CA ARG A 154 17.51 22.98 -23.66
C ARG A 154 16.99 23.89 -22.56
N THR A 155 17.38 25.16 -22.56
CA THR A 155 16.85 26.15 -21.62
C THR A 155 15.33 26.32 -21.73
N GLN A 156 14.77 26.33 -22.94
CA GLN A 156 13.30 26.39 -23.10
C GLN A 156 12.60 25.13 -22.62
N LEU A 157 13.21 23.95 -22.79
CA LEU A 157 12.68 22.69 -22.28
C LEU A 157 12.71 22.65 -20.74
N ASP A 158 13.77 23.17 -20.12
CA ASP A 158 13.86 23.24 -18.66
C ASP A 158 12.77 24.16 -18.09
N PHE A 159 12.56 25.34 -18.67
CA PHE A 159 11.44 26.21 -18.28
C PHE A 159 10.07 25.58 -18.56
N GLN A 160 9.92 24.84 -19.65
CA GLN A 160 8.68 24.11 -19.93
C GLN A 160 8.42 23.02 -18.90
N SER A 161 9.47 22.37 -18.39
CA SER A 161 9.41 21.40 -17.30
C SER A 161 8.86 22.03 -16.02
N GLU A 162 9.30 23.23 -15.69
CA GLU A 162 8.79 24.02 -14.55
C GLU A 162 7.31 24.40 -14.73
N ASP A 163 6.91 24.85 -15.92
CA ASP A 163 5.51 25.17 -16.21
C ASP A 163 4.60 23.94 -16.06
N ILE A 164 5.02 22.79 -16.62
CA ILE A 164 4.28 21.52 -16.48
C ILE A 164 4.15 21.15 -15.01
N SER A 165 5.21 21.35 -14.23
CA SER A 165 5.20 21.07 -12.79
C SER A 165 4.11 21.89 -12.07
N VAL A 166 4.03 23.18 -12.36
CA VAL A 166 3.00 24.07 -11.80
C VAL A 166 1.60 23.65 -12.25
N ILE A 167 1.41 23.43 -13.55
CA ILE A 167 0.12 23.03 -14.13
C ILE A 167 -0.40 21.72 -13.51
N VAL A 168 0.47 20.73 -13.39
CA VAL A 168 0.12 19.44 -12.78
C VAL A 168 -0.22 19.61 -11.31
N LYS A 169 0.54 20.40 -10.55
CA LYS A 169 0.25 20.65 -9.12
C LYS A 169 -1.12 21.30 -8.92
N GLU A 170 -1.44 22.34 -9.69
CA GLU A 170 -2.75 22.99 -9.62
C GLU A 170 -3.88 22.03 -10.02
N THR A 171 -3.64 21.18 -11.03
CA THR A 171 -4.59 20.14 -11.44
C THR A 171 -4.82 19.11 -10.32
N MET A 172 -3.76 18.69 -9.62
CA MET A 172 -3.86 17.74 -8.52
C MET A 172 -4.56 18.32 -7.31
N LYS A 173 -4.39 19.61 -7.04
CA LYS A 173 -5.10 20.30 -5.96
C LYS A 173 -6.62 20.20 -6.11
N VAL A 174 -7.13 20.33 -7.33
CA VAL A 174 -8.58 20.18 -7.60
C VAL A 174 -9.07 18.79 -7.23
N PHE A 175 -8.35 17.74 -7.64
CA PHE A 175 -8.71 16.37 -7.29
C PHE A 175 -8.56 16.08 -5.79
N TYR A 176 -7.51 16.60 -5.16
CA TYR A 176 -7.26 16.42 -3.73
C TYR A 176 -8.35 17.07 -2.88
N GLN A 177 -8.84 18.26 -3.27
CA GLN A 177 -9.99 18.91 -2.61
C GLN A 177 -11.27 18.07 -2.64
N GLU A 178 -11.45 17.23 -3.67
CA GLU A 178 -12.58 16.29 -3.69
C GLU A 178 -12.41 15.13 -2.70
N LEU A 179 -11.17 14.83 -2.31
CA LEU A 179 -10.83 13.80 -1.32
C LEU A 179 -10.79 14.35 0.11
N GLU A 180 -10.39 15.61 0.32
CA GLU A 180 -10.34 16.25 1.65
C GLU A 180 -11.70 16.33 2.35
N VAL A 181 -12.80 16.24 1.59
CA VAL A 181 -14.16 16.21 2.15
C VAL A 181 -14.51 14.84 2.74
N ILE A 182 -13.72 13.79 2.45
CA ILE A 182 -13.89 12.49 3.09
C ILE A 182 -13.45 12.64 4.54
N ASP A 183 -14.42 12.59 5.43
CA ASP A 183 -14.19 12.59 6.86
C ASP A 183 -13.63 11.22 7.28
N LEU A 184 -12.31 11.14 7.39
CA LEU A 184 -11.59 9.95 7.83
C LEU A 184 -11.91 9.59 9.29
N ASP A 185 -12.30 10.58 10.11
CA ASP A 185 -12.66 10.32 11.50
C ASP A 185 -13.95 9.48 11.56
N ASN A 186 -14.92 9.74 10.68
CA ASN A 186 -16.14 8.91 10.59
C ASN A 186 -15.86 7.46 10.15
N ILE A 187 -14.94 7.26 9.20
CA ILE A 187 -14.51 5.91 8.83
C ILE A 187 -13.85 5.25 10.04
N GLN A 188 -12.99 5.98 10.73
CA GLN A 188 -12.27 5.48 11.90
C GLN A 188 -13.22 5.12 13.05
N ASP A 189 -14.30 5.88 13.25
CA ASP A 189 -15.35 5.61 14.22
C ASP A 189 -16.05 4.29 13.93
N CYS A 190 -16.46 4.05 12.68
CA CYS A 190 -17.03 2.76 12.29
C CYS A 190 -16.02 1.61 12.47
N VAL A 191 -14.75 1.82 12.11
CA VAL A 191 -13.68 0.82 12.30
C VAL A 191 -13.46 0.52 13.79
N ASN A 192 -13.62 1.50 14.67
CA ASN A 192 -13.47 1.33 16.12
C ASN A 192 -14.56 0.46 16.76
N LEU A 193 -15.72 0.31 16.10
CA LEU A 193 -16.81 -0.55 16.56
C LEU A 193 -16.57 -2.03 16.28
N LEU A 194 -15.66 -2.35 15.35
CA LEU A 194 -15.35 -3.72 14.96
C LEU A 194 -14.58 -4.49 16.05
N ASP A 195 -14.45 -5.80 15.85
CA ASP A 195 -13.53 -6.63 16.64
C ASP A 195 -12.07 -6.27 16.34
N GLN A 196 -11.19 -6.61 17.28
CA GLN A 196 -9.78 -6.22 17.23
C GLN A 196 -9.05 -6.68 15.96
N SER A 197 -9.39 -7.86 15.43
CA SER A 197 -8.76 -8.40 14.21
C SER A 197 -9.13 -7.54 13.00
N ASN A 198 -10.42 -7.36 12.75
CA ASN A 198 -10.87 -6.52 11.64
C ASN A 198 -10.41 -5.07 11.78
N LYS A 199 -10.43 -4.51 13.00
CA LYS A 199 -9.91 -3.18 13.29
C LYS A 199 -8.45 -3.02 12.87
N SER A 200 -7.59 -3.97 13.25
CA SER A 200 -6.15 -3.92 12.91
C SER A 200 -5.89 -3.96 11.41
N VAL A 201 -6.59 -4.85 10.68
CA VAL A 201 -6.43 -5.02 9.24
C VAL A 201 -6.89 -3.77 8.51
N LEU A 202 -8.07 -3.25 8.87
CA LEU A 202 -8.64 -2.08 8.23
C LEU A 202 -7.85 -0.81 8.54
N ASN A 203 -7.36 -0.62 9.77
CA ASN A 203 -6.48 0.50 10.10
C ASN A 203 -5.17 0.46 9.30
N ALA A 204 -4.58 -0.72 9.12
CA ALA A 204 -3.37 -0.86 8.29
C ALA A 204 -3.65 -0.49 6.83
N GLN A 205 -4.77 -0.96 6.27
CA GLN A 205 -5.19 -0.64 4.90
C GLN A 205 -5.51 0.86 4.73
N LEU A 206 -6.24 1.45 5.68
CA LEU A 206 -6.60 2.87 5.68
C LEU A 206 -5.35 3.75 5.74
N ASN A 207 -4.43 3.46 6.68
CA ASN A 207 -3.19 4.22 6.81
C ASN A 207 -2.32 4.10 5.55
N GLN A 208 -2.26 2.92 4.93
CA GLN A 208 -1.52 2.72 3.70
C GLN A 208 -2.09 3.58 2.55
N ILE A 209 -3.41 3.54 2.34
CA ILE A 209 -4.03 4.24 1.22
C ILE A 209 -4.06 5.76 1.43
N VAL A 210 -4.31 6.22 2.66
CA VAL A 210 -4.26 7.65 3.02
C VAL A 210 -2.87 8.20 2.79
N ASN A 211 -1.83 7.51 3.28
CA ASN A 211 -0.46 7.92 3.08
C ASN A 211 -0.07 7.91 1.59
N GLU A 212 -0.49 6.89 0.83
CA GLU A 212 -0.22 6.86 -0.62
C GLU A 212 -0.87 8.02 -1.36
N VAL A 213 -2.14 8.34 -1.04
CA VAL A 213 -2.85 9.50 -1.58
C VAL A 213 -2.14 10.80 -1.19
N GLU A 214 -1.90 11.04 0.10
CA GLU A 214 -1.27 12.27 0.59
C GLU A 214 0.09 12.52 -0.08
N VAL A 215 0.93 11.50 -0.13
CA VAL A 215 2.26 11.57 -0.74
C VAL A 215 2.19 11.85 -2.24
N LYS A 216 1.34 11.12 -2.99
CA LYS A 216 1.25 11.25 -4.45
C LYS A 216 0.52 12.51 -4.91
N PHE A 217 -0.37 13.07 -4.11
CA PHE A 217 -1.06 14.33 -4.42
C PHE A 217 -0.26 15.56 -4.00
N SER A 218 0.49 15.49 -2.89
CA SER A 218 1.37 16.59 -2.45
C SER A 218 2.58 16.76 -3.36
N ASN A 219 3.13 15.65 -3.88
CA ASN A 219 4.32 15.64 -4.72
C ASN A 219 4.07 14.93 -6.05
N PRO A 220 3.18 15.44 -6.92
CA PRO A 220 2.63 14.65 -8.01
C PRO A 220 3.62 14.28 -9.11
N ILE A 221 4.76 14.97 -9.14
CA ILE A 221 5.79 14.83 -10.17
C ILE A 221 6.94 13.94 -9.69
N ASP A 222 7.11 13.77 -8.37
CA ASP A 222 8.23 12.99 -7.81
C ASP A 222 8.05 11.48 -7.97
N TYR A 223 6.80 11.03 -8.13
CA TYR A 223 6.41 9.62 -8.18
C TYR A 223 6.10 9.12 -9.60
N VAL A 224 6.04 10.02 -10.58
CA VAL A 224 6.00 9.63 -11.98
C VAL A 224 7.43 9.65 -12.53
N ALA A 225 7.68 8.88 -13.59
CA ALA A 225 8.97 8.78 -14.30
C ALA A 225 9.66 10.11 -14.63
N PHE A 226 9.02 11.26 -14.42
CA PHE A 226 9.56 12.61 -14.51
C PHE A 226 10.83 12.84 -13.69
N LYS A 227 10.98 12.23 -12.49
CA LYS A 227 12.24 12.34 -11.72
C LYS A 227 13.43 11.66 -12.42
N ASN A 228 13.17 10.58 -13.16
CA ASN A 228 14.18 9.86 -13.94
C ASN A 228 14.23 10.30 -15.42
N GLN A 229 13.23 11.07 -15.87
CA GLN A 229 13.04 11.61 -17.20
C GLN A 229 12.55 13.06 -17.10
N ASN A 230 13.42 14.01 -16.72
CA ASN A 230 13.14 15.43 -16.96
C ASN A 230 12.69 15.58 -18.43
N LEU A 231 11.81 16.54 -18.76
CA LEU A 231 11.32 16.75 -20.12
C LEU A 231 12.46 16.70 -21.16
N THR A 232 13.60 17.31 -20.82
CA THR A 232 14.86 17.27 -21.59
C THR A 232 15.36 15.85 -21.93
N ASN A 233 15.25 14.89 -21.00
CA ASN A 233 15.58 13.48 -21.25
C ASN A 233 14.51 12.79 -22.09
N ALA A 234 13.22 13.06 -21.85
CA ALA A 234 12.12 12.47 -22.60
C ALA A 234 12.15 12.88 -24.08
N VAL A 235 12.52 14.13 -24.37
CA VAL A 235 12.66 14.65 -25.73
C VAL A 235 14.04 14.38 -26.34
N LYS A 236 14.98 13.79 -25.59
CA LYS A 236 16.36 13.56 -26.07
C LYS A 236 16.40 12.80 -27.40
N PRO A 237 15.64 11.71 -27.64
CA PRO A 237 15.65 11.04 -28.94
C PRO A 237 15.17 11.95 -30.08
N ALA A 238 14.16 12.79 -29.83
CA ALA A 238 13.66 13.77 -30.80
C ALA A 238 14.71 14.86 -31.08
N LEU A 239 15.39 15.34 -30.03
CA LEU A 239 16.46 16.32 -30.13
C LEU A 239 17.69 15.76 -30.87
N ASP A 240 18.11 14.53 -30.55
CA ASP A 240 19.20 13.84 -31.21
C ASP A 240 18.87 13.58 -32.69
N SER A 241 17.60 13.29 -33.01
CA SER A 241 17.13 13.16 -34.40
C SER A 241 17.17 14.50 -35.14
N LEU A 242 16.74 15.60 -34.51
CA LEU A 242 16.87 16.95 -35.07
C LEU A 242 18.34 17.29 -35.37
N ILE A 243 19.24 16.93 -34.45
CA ILE A 243 20.68 17.15 -34.57
C ILE A 243 21.29 16.28 -35.68
N SER A 244 20.84 15.03 -35.82
CA SER A 244 21.40 14.02 -36.73
C SER A 244 20.81 14.05 -38.15
N GLN A 245 19.56 14.50 -38.32
CA GLN A 245 18.95 14.68 -39.65
C GLN A 245 19.57 15.86 -40.44
N GLY A 246 20.33 16.73 -39.76
CA GLY A 246 21.28 17.63 -40.44
C GLY A 246 22.56 16.94 -40.95
N PHE A 247 22.68 15.60 -40.87
CA PHE A 247 23.98 14.91 -40.82
C PHE A 247 24.03 13.46 -41.40
N LEU A 248 23.48 13.21 -42.59
CA LEU A 248 23.92 12.05 -43.41
C LEU A 248 24.99 12.57 -44.40
N ILE A 249 26.23 12.05 -44.50
CA ILE A 249 26.69 10.74 -45.01
C ILE A 249 28.18 10.49 -44.63
N PRO A 250 28.67 9.22 -44.63
CA PRO A 250 30.02 8.81 -44.27
C PRO A 250 30.99 8.88 -45.46
N ASP A 251 31.77 9.97 -45.57
CA ASP A 251 33.14 9.89 -46.11
C ASP A 251 33.94 11.16 -45.77
N ILE A 252 35.08 10.99 -45.10
CA ILE A 252 35.54 11.89 -44.02
C ILE A 252 36.48 13.04 -44.46
N LYS A 253 36.81 13.24 -45.74
CA LYS A 253 37.83 14.26 -46.10
C LYS A 253 37.39 15.39 -47.03
N GLY A 254 36.25 15.28 -47.71
CA GLY A 254 35.75 16.34 -48.61
C GLY A 254 34.83 17.38 -47.94
N LEU A 255 34.07 16.96 -46.92
CA LEU A 255 32.98 17.76 -46.33
C LEU A 255 33.44 18.73 -45.22
N LEU A 256 34.66 18.58 -44.71
CA LEU A 256 35.23 19.47 -43.69
C LEU A 256 35.53 20.90 -44.20
N LYS A 257 35.34 21.18 -45.50
CA LYS A 257 35.53 22.51 -46.11
C LYS A 257 34.24 23.24 -46.52
N GLN A 258 33.05 22.63 -46.46
CA GLN A 258 31.86 23.19 -47.15
C GLN A 258 30.49 23.12 -46.45
N GLY A 259 30.41 22.98 -45.12
CA GLY A 259 29.18 23.31 -44.40
C GLY A 259 28.19 22.15 -44.25
N ILE A 260 28.14 21.69 -43.01
CA ILE A 260 27.08 20.91 -42.39
C ILE A 260 25.71 21.53 -42.74
N LEU A 261 24.75 20.73 -43.21
CA LEU A 261 23.43 21.23 -43.63
C LEU A 261 22.77 22.03 -42.49
N PRO A 262 22.25 23.23 -42.77
CA PRO A 262 21.63 24.07 -41.76
C PRO A 262 20.28 23.46 -41.31
N ILE A 263 19.93 23.64 -40.04
CA ILE A 263 18.63 23.19 -39.52
C ILE A 263 17.58 24.17 -40.01
N ASN A 264 16.59 23.68 -40.77
CA ASN A 264 15.51 24.51 -41.29
C ASN A 264 14.27 24.51 -40.38
N TRP A 265 13.38 25.47 -40.62
CA TRP A 265 12.17 25.66 -39.81
C TRP A 265 11.24 24.42 -39.84
N GLN A 266 11.18 23.70 -40.96
CA GLN A 266 10.32 22.51 -41.08
C GLN A 266 10.81 21.36 -40.19
N GLN A 267 12.13 21.15 -40.13
CA GLN A 267 12.75 20.16 -39.24
C GLN A 267 12.47 20.51 -37.77
N PHE A 268 12.65 21.78 -37.39
CA PHE A 268 12.35 22.23 -36.04
C PHE A 268 10.85 22.14 -35.70
N THR A 269 9.96 22.40 -36.66
CA THR A 269 8.51 22.24 -36.46
C THR A 269 8.16 20.78 -36.15
N LYS A 270 8.76 19.81 -36.86
CA LYS A 270 8.56 18.38 -36.57
C LYS A 270 9.02 18.02 -35.15
N PHE A 271 10.19 18.50 -34.73
CA PHE A 271 10.66 18.36 -33.35
C PHE A 271 9.66 18.96 -32.35
N SER A 272 9.20 20.18 -32.60
CA SER A 272 8.22 20.86 -31.74
C SER A 272 6.91 20.06 -31.59
N THR A 273 6.42 19.46 -32.67
CA THR A 273 5.22 18.59 -32.61
C THR A 273 5.47 17.34 -31.77
N GLN A 274 6.68 16.75 -31.82
CA GLN A 274 7.03 15.62 -30.95
C GLN A 274 7.08 16.04 -29.48
N VAL A 275 7.57 17.24 -29.17
CA VAL A 275 7.56 17.77 -27.79
C VAL A 275 6.12 17.89 -27.27
N ILE A 276 5.18 18.40 -28.07
CA ILE A 276 3.75 18.48 -27.71
C ILE A 276 3.18 17.11 -27.33
N LEU A 277 3.42 16.08 -28.16
CA LEU A 277 2.94 14.73 -27.89
C LEU A 277 3.54 14.15 -26.61
N ILE A 278 4.82 14.44 -26.35
CA ILE A 278 5.50 14.00 -25.11
C ILE A 278 4.89 14.69 -23.89
N ILE A 279 4.63 16.00 -23.96
CA ILE A 279 3.97 16.77 -22.90
C ILE A 279 2.58 16.19 -22.60
N GLU A 280 1.77 15.96 -23.64
CA GLU A 280 0.44 15.38 -23.52
C GLU A 280 0.47 14.02 -22.82
N ASN A 281 1.38 13.14 -23.23
CA ASN A 281 1.54 11.82 -22.62
C ASN A 281 1.94 11.93 -21.15
N ILE A 282 2.89 12.80 -20.79
CA ILE A 282 3.32 13.00 -19.40
C ILE A 282 2.15 13.43 -18.53
N ILE A 283 1.44 14.50 -18.93
CA ILE A 283 0.32 15.04 -18.16
C ILE A 283 -0.80 14.00 -18.05
N THR A 284 -1.14 13.35 -19.16
CA THR A 284 -2.19 12.32 -19.19
C THR A 284 -1.86 11.16 -18.26
N SER A 285 -0.64 10.64 -18.29
CA SER A 285 -0.23 9.54 -17.41
C SER A 285 -0.30 9.93 -15.94
N ILE A 286 0.15 11.14 -15.57
CA ILE A 286 0.06 11.62 -14.18
C ILE A 286 -1.41 11.73 -13.75
N VAL A 287 -2.23 12.43 -14.53
CA VAL A 287 -3.64 12.65 -14.17
C VAL A 287 -4.39 11.34 -14.08
N ASP A 288 -4.20 10.44 -15.04
CA ASP A 288 -4.87 9.15 -15.06
C ASP A 288 -4.45 8.29 -13.86
N GLU A 289 -3.15 8.16 -13.56
CA GLU A 289 -2.68 7.39 -12.40
C GLU A 289 -3.24 7.94 -11.08
N ARG A 290 -3.29 9.27 -10.93
CA ARG A 290 -3.77 9.93 -9.71
C ARG A 290 -5.28 9.79 -9.55
N VAL A 291 -6.03 9.90 -10.64
CA VAL A 291 -7.48 9.66 -10.61
C VAL A 291 -7.78 8.21 -10.28
N GLU A 292 -7.07 7.23 -10.87
CA GLU A 292 -7.27 5.82 -10.54
C GLU A 292 -7.01 5.54 -9.06
N LEU A 293 -5.93 6.10 -8.48
CA LEU A 293 -5.64 6.00 -7.05
C LEU A 293 -6.77 6.59 -6.19
N ALA A 294 -7.23 7.79 -6.53
CA ALA A 294 -8.32 8.45 -5.82
C ALA A 294 -9.62 7.65 -5.88
N THR A 295 -9.98 7.14 -7.06
CA THR A 295 -11.17 6.31 -7.22
C THR A 295 -11.04 4.98 -6.49
N HIS A 296 -9.84 4.38 -6.47
CA HIS A 296 -9.59 3.17 -5.71
C HIS A 296 -9.78 3.40 -4.20
N ALA A 297 -9.28 4.52 -3.67
CA ALA A 297 -9.49 4.88 -2.26
C ALA A 297 -10.97 5.03 -1.90
N LEU A 298 -11.73 5.71 -2.75
CA LEU A 298 -13.17 5.87 -2.57
C LEU A 298 -13.92 4.54 -2.68
N GLU A 299 -13.53 3.66 -3.60
CA GLU A 299 -14.12 2.33 -3.74
C GLU A 299 -13.86 1.43 -2.53
N GLN A 300 -12.67 1.50 -1.93
CA GLN A 300 -12.36 0.81 -0.68
C GLN A 300 -13.25 1.31 0.46
N ALA A 301 -13.44 2.62 0.58
CA ALA A 301 -14.33 3.19 1.58
C ALA A 301 -15.80 2.78 1.36
N ILE A 302 -16.28 2.76 0.11
CA ILE A 302 -17.61 2.26 -0.26
C ILE A 302 -17.76 0.78 0.12
N ALA A 303 -16.78 -0.04 -0.22
CA ALA A 303 -16.77 -1.47 0.10
C ALA A 303 -16.82 -1.71 1.62
N PHE A 304 -16.04 -0.92 2.37
CA PHE A 304 -16.06 -0.95 3.83
C PHE A 304 -17.44 -0.63 4.41
N TYR A 305 -18.07 0.47 3.98
CA TYR A 305 -19.39 0.85 4.49
C TYR A 305 -20.47 -0.17 4.13
N ASN A 306 -20.46 -0.72 2.90
CA ASN A 306 -21.37 -1.79 2.52
C ASN A 306 -21.18 -3.04 3.39
N TYR A 307 -19.93 -3.44 3.64
CA TYR A 307 -19.61 -4.55 4.54
C TYR A 307 -20.09 -4.29 5.97
N PHE A 308 -19.92 -3.06 6.47
CA PHE A 308 -20.38 -2.66 7.79
C PHE A 308 -21.91 -2.73 7.90
N LEU A 309 -22.63 -2.19 6.91
CA LEU A 309 -24.10 -2.23 6.85
C LEU A 309 -24.63 -3.67 6.79
N GLU A 310 -24.01 -4.55 6.01
CA GLU A 310 -24.39 -5.97 5.95
C GLU A 310 -24.23 -6.66 7.32
N ARG A 311 -23.16 -6.33 8.06
CA ARG A 311 -22.98 -6.82 9.43
C ARG A 311 -24.01 -6.24 10.39
N GLN A 312 -24.26 -4.94 10.31
CA GLN A 312 -25.27 -4.27 11.12
C GLN A 312 -26.65 -4.92 10.92
N ASP A 313 -27.08 -5.14 9.67
CA ASP A 313 -28.36 -5.76 9.36
C ASP A 313 -28.47 -7.18 9.94
N ARG A 314 -27.40 -7.97 9.87
CA ARG A 314 -27.36 -9.30 10.48
C ARG A 314 -27.47 -9.24 12.01
N TYR A 315 -26.69 -8.38 12.65
CA TYR A 315 -26.67 -8.29 14.12
C TYR A 315 -27.97 -7.70 14.69
N GLN A 316 -28.66 -6.83 13.95
CA GLN A 316 -29.99 -6.34 14.33
C GLN A 316 -31.08 -7.42 14.24
N GLN A 317 -30.87 -8.47 13.45
CA GLN A 317 -31.80 -9.60 13.34
C GLN A 317 -31.52 -10.72 14.37
N GLU A 318 -30.39 -10.67 15.08
CA GLU A 318 -30.07 -11.66 16.11
C GLU A 318 -30.99 -11.54 17.32
N THR A 319 -31.56 -12.66 17.74
CA THR A 319 -32.42 -12.67 18.93
C THR A 319 -31.58 -12.57 20.21
N PRO A 320 -32.14 -12.05 21.32
CA PRO A 320 -31.47 -12.08 22.61
C PRO A 320 -31.02 -13.50 23.01
N GLU A 321 -31.86 -14.51 22.74
CA GLU A 321 -31.57 -15.91 23.06
C GLU A 321 -30.38 -16.45 22.27
N GLN A 322 -30.23 -16.06 21.00
CA GLN A 322 -29.05 -16.41 20.19
C GLN A 322 -27.78 -15.81 20.79
N ARG A 323 -27.82 -14.53 21.16
CA ARG A 323 -26.66 -13.84 21.76
C ARG A 323 -26.26 -14.42 23.12
N GLU A 324 -27.24 -14.76 23.95
CA GLU A 324 -27.00 -15.43 25.24
C GLU A 324 -26.43 -16.84 25.04
N ALA A 325 -26.95 -17.60 24.08
CA ALA A 325 -26.44 -18.93 23.76
C ALA A 325 -24.98 -18.90 23.27
N GLU A 326 -24.62 -17.95 22.40
CA GLU A 326 -23.24 -17.76 21.95
C GLU A 326 -22.31 -17.41 23.11
N LYS A 327 -22.72 -16.49 24.00
CA LYS A 327 -21.91 -16.11 25.17
C LYS A 327 -21.74 -17.28 26.14
N ALA A 328 -22.81 -18.02 26.41
CA ALA A 328 -22.77 -19.20 27.27
C ALA A 328 -21.83 -20.27 26.69
N TRP A 329 -21.83 -20.45 25.37
CA TRP A 329 -20.90 -21.36 24.68
C TRP A 329 -19.45 -20.92 24.83
N ILE A 330 -19.13 -19.64 24.59
CA ILE A 330 -17.78 -19.08 24.79
C ILE A 330 -17.31 -19.29 26.24
N ASP A 331 -18.16 -18.98 27.22
CA ASP A 331 -17.84 -19.13 28.64
C ASP A 331 -17.65 -20.59 29.04
N GLN A 332 -18.40 -21.51 28.43
CA GLN A 332 -18.21 -22.95 28.63
C GLN A 332 -16.86 -23.40 28.09
N GLN A 333 -16.51 -23.04 26.84
CA GLN A 333 -15.24 -23.44 26.25
C GLN A 333 -14.06 -22.87 27.03
N ARG A 334 -14.17 -21.64 27.55
CA ARG A 334 -13.16 -21.03 28.41
C ARG A 334 -12.91 -21.87 29.67
N ARG A 335 -13.98 -22.29 30.36
CA ARG A 335 -13.86 -23.15 31.55
C ARG A 335 -13.23 -24.51 31.23
N GLU A 336 -13.53 -25.12 30.08
CA GLU A 336 -12.90 -26.39 29.70
C GLU A 336 -11.41 -26.20 29.39
N LEU A 337 -11.01 -25.13 28.68
CA LEU A 337 -9.59 -24.83 28.46
C LEU A 337 -8.85 -24.53 29.78
N GLU A 338 -9.46 -23.79 30.70
CA GLU A 338 -8.89 -23.54 32.04
C GLU A 338 -8.65 -24.84 32.81
N ARG A 339 -9.58 -25.80 32.76
CA ARG A 339 -9.39 -27.13 33.39
C ARG A 339 -8.24 -27.90 32.75
N VAL A 340 -8.14 -27.88 31.42
CA VAL A 340 -7.02 -28.52 30.70
C VAL A 340 -5.69 -27.86 31.12
N GLN A 341 -5.65 -26.54 31.18
CA GLN A 341 -4.46 -25.79 31.58
C GLN A 341 -4.05 -26.11 33.03
N GLN A 342 -4.99 -26.15 33.97
CA GLN A 342 -4.72 -26.57 35.36
C GLN A 342 -4.17 -27.99 35.42
N GLY A 343 -4.73 -28.90 34.62
CA GLY A 343 -4.24 -30.28 34.54
C GLY A 343 -2.79 -30.37 34.03
N ILE A 344 -2.45 -29.59 33.01
CA ILE A 344 -1.10 -29.48 32.46
C ILE A 344 -0.13 -28.88 33.50
N GLU A 345 -0.54 -27.80 34.17
CA GLU A 345 0.28 -27.14 35.18
C GLU A 345 0.57 -28.04 36.38
N ALA A 346 -0.37 -28.90 36.78
CA ALA A 346 -0.13 -29.90 37.80
C ALA A 346 1.01 -30.87 37.43
N ILE A 347 1.07 -31.33 36.17
CA ILE A 347 2.18 -32.19 35.70
C ILE A 347 3.51 -31.42 35.68
N LEU A 348 3.50 -30.19 35.17
CA LEU A 348 4.72 -29.41 34.95
C LEU A 348 5.32 -28.82 36.24
N ASN A 349 4.49 -28.50 37.23
CA ASN A 349 4.93 -27.87 38.48
C ASN A 349 5.29 -28.88 39.57
N THR A 350 5.08 -30.18 39.34
CA THR A 350 5.52 -31.21 40.27
C THR A 350 6.99 -31.52 40.00
N ASN A 351 7.86 -31.10 40.92
CA ASN A 351 9.30 -31.36 40.87
C ASN A 351 9.57 -32.86 40.90
#